data_AF-A0A954IBP3-F1
#
_entry.id   AF-A0A954IBP3-F1
#
_cell.length_a   1.000
_cell.length_b   1.000
_cell.length_c   1.000
_cell.angle_alpha   90.00
_cell.angle_beta   90.00
_cell.angle_gamma   90.00
#
_symmetry.space_group_name_H-M   'P 1'
#
loop_
_entity.id
_entity.type
_entity.pdbx_description
1 polymer ?
#
loop_
_entity_poly.entity_id
_entity_poly.type
_entity_poly.pdbx_seq_one_letter_code
_entity_poly.pdbx_strand_id
1 'polypeptide(L)' 'LPDGDSVVIRINKSDRALRIASNPQAFFVTDHYVKHPMMIVRLSVVDDEDLYVLLEEARNHAVG' A
#
# COMPACT_ATOMS: atom_id res chain seq x y z
N LEU A 1 -8.22 10.90 -3.53
CA LEU A 1 -7.05 10.77 -2.63
C LEU A 1 -6.56 12.18 -2.34
N PRO A 2 -6.09 12.51 -1.15
CA PRO A 2 -5.41 13.80 -0.93
C PRO A 2 -4.16 13.85 -1.81
N ASP A 3 -4.07 14.85 -2.69
CA ASP A 3 -2.94 14.98 -3.61
C ASP A 3 -1.65 15.29 -2.82
N GLY A 4 -0.56 14.60 -3.15
CA GLY A 4 0.76 14.80 -2.54
C GLY A 4 1.04 14.04 -1.24
N ASP A 5 0.04 13.43 -0.62
CA ASP A 5 0.18 12.67 0.66
C ASP A 5 -0.10 11.17 0.49
N SER A 6 -0.30 10.69 -0.73
CA SER A 6 -0.63 9.29 -0.97
C SER A 6 0.04 8.74 -2.21
N VAL A 7 0.51 7.49 -2.11
CA VAL A 7 1.02 6.72 -3.24
C VAL A 7 0.23 5.42 -3.36
N VAL A 8 0.01 4.97 -4.58
CA VAL A 8 -0.64 3.69 -4.86
C VAL A 8 0.45 2.65 -5.16
N ILE A 9 0.51 1.60 -4.37
CA ILE A 9 1.53 0.54 -4.47
C ILE A 9 0.86 -0.78 -4.85
N ARG A 10 1.51 -1.57 -5.69
CA ARG A 10 1.09 -2.94 -6.00
C ARG A 10 1.46 -3.86 -4.85
N ILE A 11 0.53 -4.72 -4.43
CA ILE A 11 0.68 -5.62 -3.29
C ILE A 11 -0.08 -6.93 -3.52
N ASN A 12 0.36 -8.01 -2.88
CA ASN A 12 -0.41 -9.25 -2.84
C ASN A 12 -1.76 -9.04 -2.14
N LYS A 13 -2.81 -9.69 -2.66
CA LYS A 13 -4.15 -9.58 -2.08
C LYS A 13 -4.22 -10.10 -0.65
N SER A 14 -3.46 -11.14 -0.30
CA SER A 14 -3.35 -11.70 1.04
C SER A 14 -2.80 -10.66 2.03
N ASP A 15 -1.74 -9.98 1.62
CA ASP A 15 -0.96 -9.11 2.52
C ASP A 15 -1.65 -7.75 2.69
N ARG A 16 -2.40 -7.31 1.67
CA ARG A 16 -3.19 -6.08 1.72
C ARG A 16 -4.15 -6.05 2.91
N ALA A 17 -4.91 -7.13 3.12
CA ALA A 17 -5.88 -7.17 4.21
C ALA A 17 -5.19 -7.09 5.58
N LEU A 18 -4.05 -7.78 5.73
CA LEU A 18 -3.25 -7.78 6.95
C LEU A 18 -2.69 -6.39 7.27
N ARG A 19 -2.11 -5.71 6.27
CA ARG A 19 -1.55 -4.35 6.45
C ARG A 19 -2.63 -3.32 6.76
N ILE A 20 -3.77 -3.35 6.06
CA ILE A 20 -4.89 -2.45 6.39
C ILE A 20 -5.38 -2.69 7.81
N ALA A 21 -5.43 -3.94 8.27
CA ALA A 21 -5.83 -4.25 9.64
C ALA A 21 -4.80 -3.80 10.69
N SER A 22 -3.50 -3.84 10.38
CA SER A 22 -2.45 -3.43 11.32
C SER A 22 -2.35 -1.92 11.48
N ASN A 23 -2.54 -1.14 10.41
CA ASN A 23 -2.53 0.32 10.45
C ASN A 23 -3.45 0.93 9.38
N PRO A 24 -4.77 1.06 9.67
CA PRO A 24 -5.73 1.59 8.71
C PRO A 24 -5.58 3.10 8.43
N GLN A 25 -4.77 3.82 9.22
CA GLN A 25 -4.47 5.23 8.98
C GLN A 25 -3.39 5.41 7.91
N ALA A 26 -2.41 4.50 7.89
CA ALA A 26 -1.37 4.44 6.86
C ALA A 26 -1.85 3.71 5.60
N PHE A 27 -2.62 2.63 5.75
CA PHE A 27 -2.94 1.71 4.66
C PHE A 27 -4.44 1.60 4.43
N PHE A 28 -4.89 1.84 3.20
CA PHE A 28 -6.30 1.73 2.86
C PHE A 28 -6.53 1.40 1.40
N VAL A 29 -7.78 1.06 1.07
CA VAL A 29 -8.25 0.83 -0.29
C VAL A 29 -9.55 1.60 -0.48
N THR A 30 -9.72 2.21 -1.64
CA THR A 30 -11.01 2.79 -2.07
C THR A 30 -11.73 1.81 -2.99
N ASP A 31 -13.04 1.97 -3.17
CA ASP A 31 -13.86 1.11 -4.05
C ASP A 31 -13.24 0.88 -5.44
N HIS A 32 -12.61 1.91 -6.01
CA HIS A 32 -11.90 1.83 -7.28
C HIS A 32 -10.79 0.76 -7.34
N TYR A 33 -10.13 0.47 -6.22
CA TYR A 33 -8.99 -0.46 -6.14
C TYR A 33 -9.31 -1.82 -5.52
N VAL A 34 -10.55 -2.05 -5.07
CA VAL A 34 -10.93 -3.31 -4.38
C VAL A 34 -10.60 -4.55 -5.21
N LYS A 35 -10.84 -4.51 -6.52
CA LYS A 35 -10.62 -5.65 -7.44
C LYS A 35 -9.17 -5.80 -7.91
N HIS A 36 -8.36 -4.74 -7.78
CA HIS A 36 -6.98 -4.69 -8.24
C HIS A 36 -6.00 -5.07 -7.11
N PRO A 37 -4.81 -5.60 -7.43
CA PRO A 37 -3.77 -5.87 -6.43
C PRO A 37 -3.07 -4.58 -5.99
N MET A 38 -3.83 -3.56 -5.62
CA MET A 38 -3.34 -2.24 -5.27
C MET A 38 -3.76 -1.88 -3.84
N MET A 39 -2.93 -1.09 -3.18
CA MET A 39 -3.18 -0.48 -1.87
C MET A 39 -2.70 0.96 -1.90
N ILE A 40 -3.41 1.82 -1.21
CA ILE A 40 -3.00 3.22 -1.02
C ILE A 40 -2.23 3.30 0.29
N VAL A 41 -1.10 4.00 0.25
CA VAL A 41 -0.27 4.30 1.40
C VAL A 41 -0.28 5.80 1.63
N ARG A 42 -0.58 6.22 2.86
CA ARG A 42 -0.49 7.61 3.31
C ARG A 42 0.93 7.92 3.77
N LEU A 43 1.62 8.81 3.06
CA LEU A 43 3.03 9.10 3.28
C LEU A 43 3.28 9.82 4.60
N SER A 44 2.35 10.67 5.07
CA SER A 44 2.51 11.37 6.36
C SER A 44 2.33 10.50 7.60
N VAL A 45 1.92 9.23 7.46
CA VAL A 45 1.56 8.34 8.59
C VAL A 45 2.34 7.04 8.58
N VAL A 46 2.71 6.53 7.40
CA VAL A 46 3.51 5.31 7.29
C VAL A 46 4.91 5.55 7.88
N ASP A 47 5.44 4.54 8.54
CA ASP A 47 6.83 4.51 8.99
C ASP A 47 7.79 4.26 7.80
N ASP A 48 9.01 4.78 7.90
CA ASP A 48 10.02 4.70 6.84
C ASP A 48 10.48 3.25 6.59
N GLU A 49 10.60 2.41 7.63
CA GLU A 49 10.97 1.00 7.48
C GLU A 49 9.86 0.21 6.76
N ASP A 50 8.62 0.40 7.18
CA ASP A 50 7.43 -0.18 6.54
C ASP A 50 7.32 0.24 5.06
N LEU A 51 7.55 1.53 4.76
CA LEU A 51 7.52 2.05 3.40
C LEU A 51 8.64 1.45 2.55
N TYR A 52 9.85 1.33 3.10
CA TYR A 52 10.98 0.71 2.40
C TYR A 52 10.68 -0.74 2.03
N VAL A 53 10.19 -1.55 2.97
CA VAL A 53 9.81 -2.95 2.72
C VAL A 53 8.74 -3.05 1.64
N LEU A 54 7.71 -2.19 1.69
CA LEU A 54 6.65 -2.15 0.68
C LEU A 54 7.16 -1.85 -0.73
N LEU A 55 8.10 -0.90 -0.86
CA LEU A 55 8.68 -0.54 -2.15
C LEU A 55 9.53 -1.69 -2.71
N GLU A 56 10.29 -2.38 -1.86
CA GLU A 56 11.07 -3.56 -2.23
C GLU A 56 10.18 -4.74 -2.67
N GLU A 57 9.12 -5.03 -1.92
CA GLU A 57 8.10 -6.02 -2.28
C GLU A 57 7.48 -5.70 -3.65
N ALA A 58 7.01 -4.46 -3.83
CA ALA A 58 6.39 -4.01 -5.07
C ALA A 58 7.33 -4.08 -6.28
N ARG A 59 8.63 -3.76 -6.07
CA ARG A 59 9.67 -3.90 -7.09
C ARG A 59 9.85 -5.35 -7.50
N ASN A 60 9.95 -6.28 -6.54
CA ASN A 60 10.13 -7.70 -6.82
C ASN A 60 8.96 -8.29 -7.62
N HIS A 61 7.74 -7.81 -7.36
CA HIS A 61 6.59 -8.19 -8.17
C HIS A 61 6.65 -7.68 -9.62
N ALA A 62 7.43 -6.63 -9.91
CA ALA A 62 7.52 -5.98 -11.23
C ALA A 62 8.51 -6.65 -12.18
N VAL A 63 9.33 -7.57 -11.66
CA VAL A 63 10.35 -8.30 -12.41
C VAL A 63 9.86 -9.72 -12.75
N GLY A 64 8.54 -9.91 -12.89
CA GLY A 64 7.91 -11.17 -13.31
C GLY A 64 6.95 -10.97 -14.47
#